data_AF-A0A2D4HBP0-F1
#
_entry.id   AF-A0A2D4HBP0-F1
#
_cell.length_a   1.000
_cell.length_b   1.000
_cell.length_c   1.000
_cell.angle_alpha   90.00
_cell.angle_beta   90.00
_cell.angle_gamma   90.00
#
_symmetry.space_group_name_H-M   'P 1'
#
loop_
_entity.id
_entity.type
_entity.pdbx_description
1 polymer ?
#
loop_
_entity_poly.entity_id
_entity_poly.type
_entity_poly.pdbx_seq_one_letter_code
_entity_poly.pdbx_strand_id
1 'polypeptide(L)'
;TSRKADVNILSSLPSLADVIELPDPTIIKNVKSEEQHNDVNKALEAQDNDPRLEEDKSKLQDIIPQPLLEQYLSMTDPARAQTVDTEIAKHCAYSLPGVALTLGRQNWHCLKDTYETLASDVQWKVRRTLAFSIHELAVILGDQLTAADLVPIFNGFLKDLDEVRIGILKHLYDFLKLLHAEKRREYLYQLQEFVVTDNSRNWRFRYELAEQLILILELYNPNDVFDHLRHIALTLCSDKVSEVRWISFKLAVAILQKFYAYNATSLGLNFINELIMRFRHCSKWIGRQAFAFICQAVVEEECMPVDQFVEHLLPSLLSLASDPVPNVRVLLAKALRQTLLEKAYFRSVGNPHLDAVEETVLILQADRDQDVSFFATIKPKLSNMHITLLEKQN
;
A
#
# COMPACT_ATOMS: atom_id res chain seq x y z
N THR A 1 -29.63 4.64 31.86
CA THR A 1 -29.69 6.06 31.44
C THR A 1 -28.92 6.19 30.14
N SER A 2 -29.57 5.88 29.01
CA SER A 2 -30.09 6.85 28.01
C SER A 2 -28.93 7.47 27.19
N ARG A 3 -28.71 7.24 25.88
CA ARG A 3 -29.55 6.87 24.73
C ARG A 3 -28.74 6.10 23.68
N LYS A 4 -29.35 5.04 23.12
CA LYS A 4 -29.07 4.48 21.79
C LYS A 4 -29.86 5.28 20.74
N ALA A 5 -29.31 5.42 19.54
CA ALA A 5 -30.10 5.63 18.32
C ALA A 5 -29.37 4.98 17.14
N ASP A 6 -30.03 3.98 16.57
CA ASP A 6 -29.75 3.30 15.31
C ASP A 6 -29.81 4.26 14.11
N VAL A 7 -29.04 4.00 13.04
CA VAL A 7 -29.57 3.90 11.65
C VAL A 7 -28.60 3.03 10.82
N ASN A 8 -29.00 1.78 10.62
CA ASN A 8 -28.73 0.98 9.42
C ASN A 8 -29.79 1.42 8.39
N ILE A 9 -29.42 1.80 7.16
CA ILE A 9 -30.21 1.73 5.90
C ILE A 9 -29.31 2.30 4.80
N LEU A 10 -28.88 1.45 3.86
CA LEU A 10 -28.66 1.74 2.43
C LEU A 10 -28.10 0.48 1.76
N SER A 11 -28.93 -0.55 1.72
CA SER A 11 -28.93 -1.52 0.63
C SER A 11 -30.19 -1.24 -0.21
N SER A 12 -30.09 -1.45 -1.52
CA SER A 12 -31.13 -1.33 -2.56
C SER A 12 -31.37 0.05 -3.18
N LEU A 13 -30.78 0.30 -4.35
CA LEU A 13 -31.43 1.02 -5.46
C LEU A 13 -31.07 0.34 -6.81
N PRO A 14 -31.98 0.32 -7.81
CA PRO A 14 -31.94 -0.56 -8.98
C PRO A 14 -31.21 0.07 -10.18
N SER A 15 -30.83 -0.78 -11.15
CA SER A 15 -30.20 -0.35 -12.41
C SER A 15 -31.19 0.36 -13.32
N LEU A 16 -30.76 1.48 -13.91
CA LEU A 16 -31.55 2.25 -14.86
C LEU A 16 -31.28 1.75 -16.28
N ALA A 17 -32.04 0.73 -16.69
CA ALA A 17 -32.32 0.41 -18.08
C ALA A 17 -33.85 0.51 -18.25
N ASP A 18 -34.28 0.99 -19.42
CA ASP A 18 -35.67 1.19 -19.85
C ASP A 18 -36.32 2.51 -19.39
N VAL A 19 -36.22 3.56 -20.22
CA VAL A 19 -37.39 4.18 -20.89
C VAL A 19 -36.88 4.87 -22.17
N ILE A 20 -37.09 4.22 -23.32
CA ILE A 20 -37.06 4.84 -24.64
C ILE A 20 -38.50 5.20 -24.97
N GLU A 21 -38.80 6.48 -25.17
CA GLU A 21 -39.95 6.90 -25.99
C GLU A 21 -39.52 8.07 -26.89
N LEU A 22 -39.38 7.74 -28.18
CA LEU A 22 -39.35 8.69 -29.31
C LEU A 22 -40.79 9.16 -29.60
N PRO A 23 -41.02 10.41 -30.02
CA PRO A 23 -42.20 10.76 -30.79
C PRO A 23 -41.88 10.84 -32.29
N ASP A 24 -42.66 10.10 -33.08
CA ASP A 24 -42.70 10.16 -34.55
C ASP A 24 -43.51 11.37 -35.06
N PRO A 25 -43.26 11.86 -36.29
CA PRO A 25 -43.75 13.12 -36.82
C PRO A 25 -45.03 12.93 -37.64
N THR A 26 -45.93 13.94 -37.72
CA THR A 26 -46.62 14.29 -38.99
C THR A 26 -47.58 15.51 -38.95
N ILE A 27 -47.56 16.25 -40.07
CA ILE A 27 -48.63 17.02 -40.76
C ILE A 27 -48.82 18.52 -40.43
N ILE A 28 -48.06 19.32 -41.18
CA ILE A 28 -48.45 20.39 -42.13
C ILE A 28 -49.90 20.92 -42.09
N LYS A 29 -50.05 22.25 -41.94
CA LYS A 29 -50.92 23.08 -42.80
C LYS A 29 -50.53 24.58 -42.78
N ASN A 30 -50.31 25.07 -44.00
CA ASN A 30 -50.10 26.47 -44.41
C ASN A 30 -51.11 27.46 -43.83
N VAL A 31 -50.63 28.66 -43.47
CA VAL A 31 -51.24 29.94 -43.84
C VAL A 31 -50.13 30.94 -44.16
N LYS A 32 -50.15 31.47 -45.39
CA LYS A 32 -49.33 32.60 -45.86
C LYS A 32 -49.86 33.91 -45.29
N SER A 33 -48.98 34.83 -44.95
CA SER A 33 -49.24 36.27 -44.92
C SER A 33 -47.92 37.00 -45.18
N GLU A 34 -48.02 38.01 -46.03
CA GLU A 34 -46.97 38.64 -46.83
C GLU A 34 -46.11 39.67 -46.06
N GLU A 35 -44.87 39.78 -46.54
CA GLU A 35 -44.05 40.99 -46.76
C GLU A 35 -44.15 42.17 -45.78
N GLN A 36 -43.03 42.48 -45.11
CA GLN A 36 -42.28 43.74 -45.30
C GLN A 36 -41.02 43.79 -44.41
N HIS A 37 -39.97 44.46 -44.92
CA HIS A 37 -38.66 44.78 -44.32
C HIS A 37 -37.50 43.79 -44.52
N ASN A 38 -36.99 43.79 -45.76
CA ASN A 38 -35.56 43.74 -46.03
C ASN A 38 -34.90 45.12 -45.76
N ASP A 39 -33.57 45.08 -45.62
CA ASP A 39 -32.60 46.20 -45.59
C ASP A 39 -32.11 46.68 -44.21
N VAL A 40 -31.44 45.79 -43.45
CA VAL A 40 -30.30 46.20 -42.58
C VAL A 40 -29.15 45.16 -42.54
N ASN A 41 -29.36 43.89 -42.90
CA ASN A 41 -28.33 42.84 -42.71
C ASN A 41 -27.49 42.54 -43.97
N LYS A 42 -26.75 43.54 -44.46
CA LYS A 42 -25.69 43.30 -45.47
C LYS A 42 -24.58 44.35 -45.42
N ALA A 43 -24.03 44.55 -44.24
CA ALA A 43 -22.70 45.13 -44.09
C ALA A 43 -22.10 44.61 -42.79
N LEU A 44 -20.88 44.06 -42.90
CA LEU A 44 -20.00 43.64 -41.81
C LEU A 44 -20.11 42.16 -41.36
N GLU A 45 -20.34 41.25 -42.31
CA GLU A 45 -19.66 39.95 -42.29
C GLU A 45 -18.24 40.13 -42.84
N ALA A 46 -17.34 40.66 -42.02
CA ALA A 46 -15.89 40.59 -42.20
C ALA A 46 -15.23 41.13 -40.93
N GLN A 47 -14.31 40.35 -40.36
CA GLN A 47 -13.56 40.60 -39.11
C GLN A 47 -14.26 40.07 -37.85
N ASP A 48 -14.04 38.80 -37.51
CA ASP A 48 -13.16 38.47 -36.39
C ASP A 48 -12.91 36.94 -36.36
N ASN A 49 -11.89 36.49 -37.09
CA ASN A 49 -11.23 35.21 -36.80
C ASN A 49 -9.88 35.56 -36.17
N ASP A 50 -9.92 36.07 -34.94
CA ASP A 50 -8.73 36.16 -34.10
C ASP A 50 -8.40 34.73 -33.59
N PRO A 51 -7.24 34.14 -33.94
CA PRO A 51 -6.83 32.84 -33.41
C PRO A 51 -6.72 32.82 -31.88
N ARG A 52 -6.67 33.98 -31.20
CA ARG A 52 -6.73 34.08 -29.74
C ARG A 52 -8.09 33.73 -29.13
N LEU A 53 -9.19 33.92 -29.86
CA LEU A 53 -10.55 33.58 -29.38
C LEU A 53 -10.85 32.08 -29.48
N GLU A 54 -10.19 31.36 -30.40
CA GLU A 54 -10.24 29.89 -30.49
C GLU A 54 -9.42 29.24 -29.36
N GLU A 55 -8.27 29.82 -28.99
CA GLU A 55 -7.49 29.37 -27.82
C GLU A 55 -8.26 29.56 -26.50
N ASP A 56 -9.07 30.62 -26.35
CA ASP A 56 -9.84 30.87 -25.13
C ASP A 56 -11.08 29.98 -24.97
N LYS A 57 -11.72 29.56 -26.09
CA LYS A 57 -12.80 28.56 -26.05
C LYS A 57 -12.31 27.17 -25.63
N SER A 58 -11.04 26.85 -25.91
CA SER A 58 -10.45 25.55 -25.53
C SER A 58 -10.15 25.41 -24.03
N LYS A 59 -10.27 26.50 -23.25
CA LYS A 59 -10.05 26.54 -21.80
C LYS A 59 -11.35 26.54 -20.97
N LEU A 60 -12.50 26.61 -21.64
CA LEU A 60 -13.81 26.59 -20.99
C LEU A 60 -14.27 25.15 -20.87
N GLN A 61 -14.62 24.75 -19.65
CA GLN A 61 -15.26 23.48 -19.38
C GLN A 61 -16.78 23.67 -19.30
N ASP A 62 -17.55 22.72 -19.83
CA ASP A 62 -19.02 22.78 -19.89
C ASP A 62 -19.72 21.90 -18.82
N ILE A 63 -18.96 21.33 -17.88
CA ILE A 63 -19.45 20.31 -16.95
C ILE A 63 -20.06 20.93 -15.69
N ILE A 64 -19.40 21.95 -15.13
CA ILE A 64 -19.85 22.64 -13.93
C ILE A 64 -20.03 24.14 -14.19
N PRO A 65 -20.89 24.84 -13.42
CA PRO A 65 -21.00 26.28 -13.54
C PRO A 65 -19.66 26.98 -13.30
N GLN A 66 -19.23 27.83 -14.23
CA GLN A 66 -17.97 28.54 -14.17
C GLN A 66 -17.73 29.31 -12.85
N PRO A 67 -18.74 29.99 -12.25
CA PRO A 67 -18.55 30.67 -10.95
C PRO A 67 -18.19 29.71 -9.80
N LEU A 68 -18.63 28.45 -9.86
CA LEU A 68 -18.31 27.45 -8.85
C LEU A 68 -16.85 27.00 -8.98
N LEU A 69 -16.38 26.82 -10.22
CA LEU A 69 -14.99 26.49 -10.49
C LEU A 69 -14.07 27.63 -10.04
N GLU A 70 -14.36 28.87 -10.42
CA GLU A 70 -13.58 30.05 -10.01
C GLU A 70 -13.54 30.21 -8.49
N GLN A 71 -14.67 29.97 -7.82
CA GLN A 71 -14.71 29.99 -6.36
C GLN A 71 -13.80 28.92 -5.74
N TYR A 72 -13.75 27.73 -6.34
CA TYR A 72 -12.85 26.67 -5.90
C TYR A 72 -11.38 27.00 -6.16
N LEU A 73 -11.03 27.47 -7.36
CA LEU A 73 -9.66 27.84 -7.73
C LEU A 73 -9.13 28.99 -6.86
N SER A 74 -9.99 29.94 -6.49
CA SER A 74 -9.61 31.05 -5.60
C SER A 74 -9.34 30.63 -4.15
N MET A 75 -9.58 29.37 -3.76
CA MET A 75 -9.19 28.86 -2.43
C MET A 75 -7.68 28.78 -2.24
N THR A 76 -6.90 28.80 -3.32
CA THR A 76 -5.42 28.80 -3.29
C THR A 76 -4.81 30.18 -3.49
N ASP A 77 -5.63 31.25 -3.56
CA ASP A 77 -5.16 32.62 -3.76
C ASP A 77 -4.36 33.10 -2.52
N PRO A 78 -3.09 33.51 -2.69
CA PRO A 78 -2.25 34.04 -1.61
C PRO A 78 -2.88 35.21 -0.84
N ALA A 79 -3.66 36.07 -1.51
CA ALA A 79 -4.32 37.21 -0.87
C ALA A 79 -5.42 36.78 0.11
N ARG A 80 -6.09 35.66 -0.17
CA ARG A 80 -7.09 35.05 0.72
C ARG A 80 -6.43 34.19 1.80
N ALA A 81 -5.34 33.50 1.46
CA ALA A 81 -4.58 32.66 2.38
C ALA A 81 -3.89 33.45 3.53
N GLN A 82 -3.54 34.72 3.30
CA GLN A 82 -2.95 35.59 4.33
C GLN A 82 -3.95 36.13 5.35
N THR A 83 -5.24 36.14 5.02
CA THR A 83 -6.29 36.81 5.82
C THR A 83 -7.28 35.85 6.48
N VAL A 84 -7.39 34.61 5.99
CA VAL A 84 -8.34 33.62 6.50
C VAL A 84 -7.73 32.21 6.47
N ASP A 85 -7.62 31.61 7.65
CA ASP A 85 -7.54 30.17 7.97
C ASP A 85 -6.70 29.28 7.03
N THR A 86 -5.54 28.81 7.51
CA THR A 86 -4.69 27.81 6.82
C THR A 86 -5.41 26.49 6.53
N GLU A 87 -6.62 26.30 7.06
CA GLU A 87 -7.50 25.19 6.76
C GLU A 87 -8.16 25.28 5.37
N ILE A 88 -8.29 26.47 4.75
CA ILE A 88 -8.94 26.61 3.42
C ILE A 88 -8.15 25.86 2.34
N ALA A 89 -6.84 26.10 2.24
CA ALA A 89 -5.99 25.41 1.27
C ALA A 89 -5.98 23.89 1.50
N LYS A 90 -6.02 23.47 2.77
CA LYS A 90 -6.12 22.05 3.14
C LYS A 90 -7.45 21.43 2.71
N HIS A 91 -8.57 22.14 2.89
CA HIS A 91 -9.88 21.70 2.40
C HIS A 91 -9.91 21.62 0.87
N CYS A 92 -9.31 22.60 0.18
CA CYS A 92 -9.13 22.56 -1.26
C CYS A 92 -8.36 21.29 -1.68
N ALA A 93 -7.18 21.04 -1.10
CA ALA A 93 -6.41 19.83 -1.34
C ALA A 93 -7.18 18.53 -1.07
N TYR A 94 -7.99 18.49 0.00
CA TYR A 94 -8.80 17.32 0.33
C TYR A 94 -9.89 17.02 -0.71
N SER A 95 -10.55 18.05 -1.23
CA SER A 95 -11.62 17.91 -2.23
C SER A 95 -11.12 17.74 -3.67
N LEU A 96 -9.85 18.03 -3.95
CA LEU A 96 -9.30 18.08 -5.31
C LEU A 96 -9.54 16.81 -6.12
N PRO A 97 -9.33 15.59 -5.61
CA PRO A 97 -9.65 14.37 -6.36
C PRO A 97 -11.13 14.28 -6.76
N GLY A 98 -12.06 14.71 -5.90
CA GLY A 98 -13.49 14.72 -6.21
C GLY A 98 -13.85 15.75 -7.29
N VAL A 99 -13.22 16.93 -7.26
CA VAL A 99 -13.40 17.94 -8.31
C VAL A 99 -12.81 17.47 -9.63
N ALA A 100 -11.62 16.86 -9.61
CA ALA A 100 -10.98 16.28 -10.79
C ALA A 100 -11.80 15.13 -11.39
N LEU A 101 -12.40 14.29 -10.56
CA LEU A 101 -13.32 13.24 -11.01
C LEU A 101 -14.55 13.83 -11.71
N THR A 102 -15.12 14.90 -11.15
CA THR A 102 -16.30 15.57 -11.71
C THR A 102 -15.98 16.23 -13.06
N LEU A 103 -14.89 16.98 -13.14
CA LEU A 103 -14.44 17.65 -14.37
C LEU A 103 -13.91 16.68 -15.43
N GLY A 104 -13.47 15.50 -15.01
CA GLY A 104 -12.85 14.51 -15.88
C GLY A 104 -11.48 14.95 -16.41
N ARG A 105 -10.72 13.96 -16.91
CA ARG A 105 -9.34 14.17 -17.38
C ARG A 105 -9.18 15.18 -18.51
N GLN A 106 -10.21 15.39 -19.32
CA GLN A 106 -10.18 16.35 -20.45
C GLN A 106 -10.04 17.80 -19.95
N ASN A 107 -10.57 18.08 -18.76
CA ASN A 107 -10.55 19.41 -18.14
C ASN A 107 -9.48 19.53 -17.04
N TRP A 108 -8.48 18.63 -17.02
CA TRP A 108 -7.38 18.70 -16.05
C TRP A 108 -6.60 20.02 -16.12
N HIS A 109 -6.52 20.61 -17.31
CA HIS A 109 -5.90 21.91 -17.53
C HIS A 109 -6.49 23.03 -16.64
N CYS A 110 -7.77 22.93 -16.23
CA CYS A 110 -8.39 23.89 -15.30
C CYS A 110 -7.91 23.74 -13.85
N LEU A 111 -7.42 22.55 -13.46
CA LEU A 111 -7.02 22.23 -12.08
C LEU A 111 -5.50 22.14 -11.90
N LYS A 112 -4.74 22.02 -12.98
CA LYS A 112 -3.30 21.77 -12.95
C LYS A 112 -2.55 22.82 -12.11
N ASP A 113 -2.76 24.10 -12.37
CA ASP A 113 -2.07 25.18 -11.66
C ASP A 113 -2.43 25.20 -10.16
N THR A 114 -3.70 24.93 -9.83
CA THR A 114 -4.15 24.78 -8.44
C THR A 114 -3.49 23.58 -7.76
N TYR A 115 -3.36 22.45 -8.46
CA TYR A 115 -2.68 21.27 -7.94
C TYR A 115 -1.19 21.54 -7.67
N GLU A 116 -0.48 22.18 -8.61
CA GLU A 116 0.93 22.57 -8.45
C GLU A 116 1.13 23.56 -7.30
N THR A 117 0.21 24.53 -7.15
CA THR A 117 0.22 25.49 -6.05
C THR A 117 0.07 24.79 -4.70
N LEU A 118 -0.89 23.88 -4.57
CA LEU A 118 -1.11 23.11 -3.33
C LEU A 118 0.05 22.13 -3.05
N ALA A 119 0.65 21.55 -4.08
CA ALA A 119 1.80 20.63 -3.95
C ALA A 119 3.06 21.34 -3.45
N SER A 120 3.19 22.65 -3.72
CA SER A 120 4.29 23.50 -3.28
C SER A 120 3.93 24.39 -2.08
N ASP A 121 2.75 24.19 -1.47
CA ASP A 121 2.27 24.99 -0.35
C ASP A 121 3.26 24.95 0.84
N VAL A 122 3.46 26.09 1.50
CA VAL A 122 4.37 26.21 2.65
C VAL A 122 3.96 25.33 3.83
N GLN A 123 2.66 25.05 3.98
CA GLN A 123 2.11 24.22 5.04
C GLN A 123 2.18 22.74 4.67
N TRP A 124 3.01 21.99 5.40
CA TRP A 124 3.16 20.54 5.18
C TRP A 124 1.83 19.77 5.30
N LYS A 125 0.85 20.27 6.07
CA LYS A 125 -0.48 19.65 6.19
C LYS A 125 -1.27 19.65 4.87
N VAL A 126 -1.08 20.68 4.04
CA VAL A 126 -1.69 20.78 2.71
C VAL A 126 -1.03 19.78 1.77
N ARG A 127 0.31 19.82 1.68
CA ARG A 127 1.10 18.87 0.88
C ARG A 127 0.83 17.42 1.27
N ARG A 128 0.77 17.12 2.57
CA ARG A 128 0.37 15.82 3.10
C ARG A 128 -1.00 15.38 2.59
N THR A 129 -1.98 16.28 2.57
CA THR A 129 -3.34 15.94 2.10
C THR A 129 -3.33 15.50 0.64
N LEU A 130 -2.54 16.17 -0.20
CA LEU A 130 -2.33 15.74 -1.59
C LEU A 130 -1.55 14.43 -1.69
N ALA A 131 -0.50 14.23 -0.90
CA ALA A 131 0.28 13.00 -0.90
C ALA A 131 -0.60 11.76 -0.62
N PHE A 132 -1.60 11.89 0.26
CA PHE A 132 -2.57 10.82 0.55
C PHE A 132 -3.57 10.53 -0.57
N SER A 133 -3.69 11.40 -1.58
CA SER A 133 -4.70 11.26 -2.64
C SER A 133 -4.14 11.25 -4.06
N ILE A 134 -2.81 11.32 -4.21
CA ILE A 134 -2.15 11.35 -5.52
C ILE A 134 -2.39 10.09 -6.38
N HIS A 135 -2.56 8.93 -5.74
CA HIS A 135 -2.89 7.66 -6.42
C HIS A 135 -4.31 7.68 -7.02
N GLU A 136 -5.29 8.25 -6.31
CA GLU A 136 -6.65 8.46 -6.84
C GLU A 136 -6.64 9.41 -8.05
N LEU A 137 -5.86 10.49 -7.97
CA LEU A 137 -5.67 11.39 -9.12
C LEU A 137 -5.05 10.68 -10.32
N ALA A 138 -4.07 9.81 -10.09
CA ALA A 138 -3.46 9.03 -11.16
C ALA A 138 -4.48 8.13 -11.88
N VAL A 139 -5.41 7.50 -11.13
CA VAL A 139 -6.51 6.72 -11.71
C VAL A 139 -7.43 7.60 -12.57
N ILE A 140 -7.79 8.79 -12.09
CA ILE A 140 -8.68 9.72 -12.81
C ILE A 140 -8.04 10.21 -14.11
N LEU A 141 -6.79 10.64 -14.04
CA LEU A 141 -6.07 11.30 -15.14
C LEU A 141 -5.55 10.30 -16.19
N GLY A 142 -5.21 9.08 -15.78
CA GLY A 142 -4.62 8.06 -16.64
C GLY A 142 -3.16 8.32 -16.99
N ASP A 143 -2.58 7.42 -17.79
CA ASP A 143 -1.13 7.24 -17.93
C ASP A 143 -0.38 8.50 -18.39
N GLN A 144 -0.85 9.17 -19.45
CA GLN A 144 -0.15 10.30 -20.06
C GLN A 144 -0.03 11.49 -19.11
N LEU A 145 -1.15 11.90 -18.52
CA LEU A 145 -1.20 13.02 -17.57
C LEU A 145 -0.51 12.67 -16.25
N THR A 146 -0.64 11.42 -15.80
CA THR A 146 0.08 10.96 -14.59
C THR A 146 1.59 11.08 -14.78
N ALA A 147 2.11 10.63 -15.93
CA ALA A 147 3.54 10.70 -16.23
C ALA A 147 4.04 12.15 -16.37
N ALA A 148 3.25 13.02 -17.01
CA ALA A 148 3.63 14.41 -17.25
C ALA A 148 3.54 15.28 -15.98
N ASP A 149 2.44 15.16 -15.22
CA ASP A 149 2.08 16.14 -14.20
C ASP A 149 2.17 15.58 -12.77
N LEU A 150 1.83 14.31 -12.54
CA LEU A 150 1.81 13.74 -11.18
C LEU A 150 3.16 13.16 -10.75
N VAL A 151 3.89 12.51 -11.65
CA VAL A 151 5.20 11.91 -11.34
C VAL A 151 6.22 12.94 -10.80
N PRO A 152 6.35 14.16 -11.37
CA PRO A 152 7.24 15.18 -10.79
C PRO A 152 6.87 15.55 -9.35
N ILE A 153 5.58 15.70 -9.07
CA ILE A 153 5.06 16.06 -7.73
C ILE A 153 5.23 14.90 -6.75
N PHE A 154 4.95 13.67 -7.19
CA PHE A 154 5.21 12.45 -6.42
C PHE A 154 6.68 12.37 -5.98
N ASN A 155 7.61 12.63 -6.90
CA ASN A 155 9.04 12.67 -6.62
C ASN A 155 9.43 13.81 -5.67
N GLY A 156 8.71 14.94 -5.72
CA GLY A 156 8.82 16.01 -4.74
C GLY A 156 8.43 15.56 -3.33
N PHE A 157 7.27 14.92 -3.20
CA PHE A 157 6.76 14.41 -1.92
C PHE A 157 7.64 13.30 -1.30
N LEU A 158 8.34 12.51 -2.11
CA LEU A 158 9.32 11.53 -1.60
C LEU A 158 10.48 12.17 -0.82
N LYS A 159 10.85 13.40 -1.19
CA LYS A 159 11.96 14.18 -0.60
C LYS A 159 11.50 15.19 0.47
N ASP A 160 10.21 15.18 0.78
CA ASP A 160 9.60 16.09 1.75
C ASP A 160 9.80 15.56 3.20
N LEU A 161 9.18 16.21 4.18
CA LEU A 161 9.18 15.76 5.58
C LEU A 161 8.52 14.38 5.71
N ASP A 162 8.94 13.58 6.68
CA ASP A 162 8.33 12.28 7.01
C ASP A 162 6.78 12.35 7.11
N GLU A 163 6.23 13.47 7.59
CA GLU A 163 4.78 13.66 7.72
C GLU A 163 4.03 13.80 6.39
N VAL A 164 4.72 14.19 5.32
CA VAL A 164 4.20 14.19 3.95
C VAL A 164 4.52 12.86 3.28
N ARG A 165 5.76 12.37 3.42
CA ARG A 165 6.23 11.10 2.85
C ARG A 165 5.35 9.91 3.25
N ILE A 166 4.78 9.90 4.46
CA ILE A 166 3.89 8.82 4.91
C ILE A 166 2.62 8.70 4.05
N GLY A 167 2.15 9.81 3.44
CA GLY A 167 1.02 9.79 2.51
C GLY A 167 1.37 9.07 1.22
N ILE A 168 2.57 9.33 0.69
CA ILE A 168 3.10 8.58 -0.46
C ILE A 168 3.29 7.11 -0.11
N LEU A 169 3.91 6.84 1.05
CA LEU A 169 4.23 5.47 1.45
C LEU A 169 2.96 4.62 1.54
N LYS A 170 1.91 5.10 2.20
CA LYS A 170 0.61 4.42 2.36
C LYS A 170 -0.07 3.98 1.07
N HIS A 171 0.25 4.63 -0.04
CA HIS A 171 -0.34 4.38 -1.35
C HIS A 171 0.74 4.13 -2.41
N LEU A 172 1.92 3.70 -1.97
CA LEU A 172 3.08 3.53 -2.84
C LEU A 172 2.84 2.41 -3.84
N TYR A 173 2.30 1.29 -3.39
CA TYR A 173 1.89 0.19 -4.27
C TYR A 173 0.86 0.67 -5.31
N ASP A 174 -0.20 1.34 -4.86
CA ASP A 174 -1.31 1.77 -5.72
C ASP A 174 -0.83 2.72 -6.82
N PHE A 175 0.01 3.71 -6.47
CA PHE A 175 0.57 4.63 -7.44
C PHE A 175 1.55 3.95 -8.39
N LEU A 176 2.50 3.16 -7.86
CA LEU A 176 3.50 2.50 -8.70
C LEU A 176 2.85 1.55 -9.70
N LYS A 177 1.81 0.80 -9.31
CA LYS A 177 1.09 -0.12 -10.20
C LYS A 177 0.55 0.52 -11.47
N LEU A 178 0.21 1.82 -11.41
CA LEU A 178 -0.29 2.59 -12.56
C LEU A 178 0.82 3.02 -13.53
N LEU A 179 2.09 3.02 -13.10
CA LEU A 179 3.21 3.39 -13.96
C LEU A 179 3.66 2.23 -14.83
N HIS A 180 4.22 2.51 -16.02
CA HIS A 180 4.85 1.49 -16.85
C HIS A 180 6.08 0.85 -16.17
N ALA A 181 6.39 -0.40 -16.53
CA ALA A 181 7.41 -1.22 -15.87
C ALA A 181 8.80 -0.57 -15.84
N GLU A 182 9.21 0.10 -16.92
CA GLU A 182 10.49 0.82 -17.01
C GLU A 182 10.57 1.92 -15.95
N LYS A 183 9.50 2.73 -15.85
CA LYS A 183 9.43 3.82 -14.89
C LYS A 183 9.37 3.32 -13.45
N ARG A 184 8.61 2.24 -13.18
CA ARG A 184 8.57 1.60 -11.86
C ARG A 184 9.96 1.19 -11.39
N ARG A 185 10.76 0.59 -12.27
CA ARG A 185 12.11 0.12 -11.94
C ARG A 185 13.02 1.23 -11.41
N GLU A 186 12.86 2.47 -11.88
CA GLU A 186 13.62 3.62 -11.39
C GLU A 186 13.41 3.90 -9.89
N TYR A 187 12.25 3.51 -9.34
CA TYR A 187 11.92 3.72 -7.93
C TYR A 187 12.58 2.71 -6.99
N LEU A 188 13.10 1.58 -7.47
CA LEU A 188 13.74 0.56 -6.62
C LEU A 188 14.87 1.12 -5.75
N TYR A 189 15.66 2.06 -6.30
CA TYR A 189 16.74 2.71 -5.56
C TYR A 189 16.21 3.69 -4.51
N GLN A 190 15.09 4.35 -4.80
CA GLN A 190 14.47 5.32 -3.89
C GLN A 190 13.82 4.65 -2.68
N LEU A 191 13.44 3.36 -2.79
CA LEU A 191 12.87 2.61 -1.66
C LEU A 191 13.82 2.52 -0.45
N GLN A 192 15.13 2.56 -0.68
CA GLN A 192 16.12 2.58 0.41
C GLN A 192 16.03 3.86 1.25
N GLU A 193 15.60 4.97 0.66
CA GLU A 193 15.46 6.25 1.37
C GLU A 193 14.35 6.20 2.43
N PHE A 194 13.36 5.33 2.30
CA PHE A 194 12.31 5.16 3.31
C PHE A 194 12.78 4.46 4.59
N VAL A 195 13.92 3.77 4.54
CA VAL A 195 14.49 3.11 5.73
C VAL A 195 15.03 4.15 6.71
N VAL A 196 15.57 5.25 6.19
CA VAL A 196 16.10 6.36 6.98
C VAL A 196 15.02 7.42 7.13
N THR A 197 14.39 7.42 8.30
CA THR A 197 13.41 8.42 8.72
C THR A 197 14.12 9.58 9.41
N ASP A 198 13.61 10.81 9.24
CA ASP A 198 14.07 12.00 9.98
C ASP A 198 14.00 11.77 11.49
N ASN A 199 12.94 11.08 11.93
CA ASN A 199 12.72 10.73 13.31
C ASN A 199 12.83 9.21 13.52
N SER A 200 13.96 8.75 14.07
CA SER A 200 14.19 7.33 14.40
C SER A 200 13.15 6.71 15.34
N ARG A 201 12.35 7.51 16.07
CA ARG A 201 11.23 7.02 16.91
C ARG A 201 9.95 6.76 16.12
N ASN A 202 9.88 7.16 14.86
CA ASN A 202 8.70 6.96 14.00
C ASN A 202 8.63 5.52 13.48
N TRP A 203 8.41 4.59 14.41
CA TRP A 203 8.30 3.17 14.10
C TRP A 203 7.08 2.85 13.23
N ARG A 204 6.02 3.69 13.29
CA ARG A 204 4.82 3.53 12.46
C ARG A 204 5.12 3.73 10.98
N PHE A 205 6.02 4.65 10.65
CA PHE A 205 6.50 4.82 9.29
C PHE A 205 7.21 3.56 8.78
N ARG A 206 8.10 2.98 9.59
CA ARG A 206 8.82 1.75 9.23
C ARG A 206 7.91 0.51 9.20
N TYR A 207 6.87 0.48 10.03
CA TYR A 207 5.81 -0.53 9.96
C TYR A 207 5.07 -0.45 8.63
N GLU A 208 4.60 0.75 8.25
CA GLU A 208 3.93 0.99 6.97
C GLU A 208 4.85 0.64 5.80
N LEU A 209 6.15 0.95 5.89
CA LEU A 209 7.12 0.54 4.88
C LEU A 209 7.14 -0.97 4.68
N ALA A 210 7.11 -1.75 5.76
CA ALA A 210 7.07 -3.20 5.66
C ALA A 210 5.78 -3.70 4.99
N GLU A 211 4.61 -3.12 5.34
CA GLU A 211 3.32 -3.47 4.72
C GLU A 211 3.33 -3.19 3.22
N GLN A 212 3.81 -2.01 2.83
CA GLN A 212 3.84 -1.59 1.43
C GLN A 212 4.84 -2.40 0.61
N LEU A 213 6.00 -2.75 1.20
CA LEU A 213 6.96 -3.62 0.55
C LEU A 213 6.40 -5.01 0.24
N ILE A 214 5.53 -5.57 1.10
CA ILE A 214 4.86 -6.86 0.83
C ILE A 214 4.02 -6.76 -0.45
N LEU A 215 3.21 -5.70 -0.58
CA LEU A 215 2.37 -5.48 -1.76
C LEU A 215 3.22 -5.26 -3.01
N ILE A 216 4.27 -4.44 -2.91
CA ILE A 216 5.12 -4.07 -4.03
C ILE A 216 5.92 -5.26 -4.60
N LEU A 217 6.08 -6.35 -3.85
CA LEU A 217 6.76 -7.56 -4.34
C LEU A 217 6.16 -8.05 -5.66
N GLU A 218 4.84 -7.95 -5.88
CA GLU A 218 4.22 -8.42 -7.12
C GLU A 218 4.63 -7.59 -8.36
N LEU A 219 5.05 -6.34 -8.17
CA LEU A 219 5.36 -5.40 -9.26
C LEU A 219 6.73 -5.64 -9.91
N TYR A 220 7.60 -6.40 -9.24
CA TYR A 220 8.99 -6.62 -9.63
C TYR A 220 9.31 -8.10 -9.87
N ASN A 221 10.37 -8.38 -10.63
CA ASN A 221 10.87 -9.75 -10.80
C ASN A 221 11.72 -10.18 -9.58
N PRO A 222 12.00 -11.49 -9.41
CA PRO A 222 12.81 -12.01 -8.31
C PRO A 222 14.20 -11.36 -8.15
N ASN A 223 14.91 -11.06 -9.25
CA ASN A 223 16.25 -10.47 -9.16
C ASN A 223 16.20 -9.06 -8.59
N ASP A 224 15.26 -8.24 -9.06
CA ASP A 224 15.09 -6.87 -8.55
C ASP A 224 14.70 -6.87 -7.06
N VAL A 225 13.84 -7.82 -6.63
CA VAL A 225 13.49 -8.00 -5.21
C VAL A 225 14.73 -8.41 -4.41
N PHE A 226 15.51 -9.36 -4.91
CA PHE A 226 16.72 -9.79 -4.23
C PHE A 226 17.73 -8.65 -4.14
N ASP A 227 17.98 -7.89 -5.19
CA ASP A 227 19.03 -6.86 -5.20
C ASP A 227 18.68 -5.60 -4.41
N HIS A 228 17.41 -5.19 -4.44
CA HIS A 228 17.01 -3.90 -3.87
C HIS A 228 16.23 -4.04 -2.55
N LEU A 229 15.39 -5.05 -2.40
CA LEU A 229 14.47 -5.16 -1.25
C LEU A 229 15.00 -6.05 -0.12
N ARG A 230 15.88 -7.03 -0.41
CA ARG A 230 16.42 -7.96 0.61
C ARG A 230 17.01 -7.22 1.80
N HIS A 231 17.83 -6.20 1.54
CA HIS A 231 18.56 -5.48 2.59
C HIS A 231 17.61 -4.65 3.47
N ILE A 232 16.53 -4.12 2.88
CA ILE A 232 15.50 -3.40 3.61
C ILE A 232 14.76 -4.37 4.55
N ALA A 233 14.30 -5.50 4.02
CA ALA A 233 13.59 -6.53 4.80
C ALA A 233 14.43 -7.03 6.00
N LEU A 234 15.71 -7.34 5.79
CA LEU A 234 16.62 -7.79 6.84
C LEU A 234 16.89 -6.71 7.91
N THR A 235 16.89 -5.45 7.51
CA THR A 235 17.04 -4.31 8.42
C THR A 235 15.80 -4.17 9.31
N LEU A 236 14.59 -4.23 8.73
CA LEU A 236 13.34 -4.13 9.46
C LEU A 236 13.08 -5.35 10.37
N CYS A 237 13.51 -6.55 9.97
CA CYS A 237 13.52 -7.74 10.84
C CYS A 237 14.40 -7.56 12.09
N SER A 238 15.37 -6.64 12.03
CA SER A 238 16.27 -6.30 13.14
C SER A 238 15.83 -5.04 13.90
N ASP A 239 14.60 -4.54 13.67
CA ASP A 239 14.13 -3.29 14.28
C ASP A 239 14.07 -3.35 15.80
N LYS A 240 14.17 -2.20 16.46
CA LYS A 240 14.10 -2.06 17.92
C LYS A 240 12.69 -2.35 18.44
N VAL A 241 11.65 -2.02 17.67
CA VAL A 241 10.23 -2.19 18.03
C VAL A 241 9.73 -3.56 17.57
N SER A 242 9.03 -4.28 18.46
CA SER A 242 8.49 -5.61 18.16
C SER A 242 7.52 -5.60 17.00
N GLU A 243 6.56 -4.68 16.97
CA GLU A 243 5.54 -4.61 15.91
C GLU A 243 6.15 -4.51 14.52
N VAL A 244 7.22 -3.71 14.36
CA VAL A 244 7.96 -3.59 13.10
C VAL A 244 8.62 -4.94 12.74
N ARG A 245 9.24 -5.62 13.70
CA ARG A 245 9.83 -6.95 13.45
C ARG A 245 8.77 -7.98 13.00
N TRP A 246 7.60 -7.99 13.63
CA TRP A 246 6.53 -8.94 13.32
C TRP A 246 6.04 -8.81 11.87
N ILE A 247 5.74 -7.59 11.41
CA ILE A 247 5.36 -7.38 10.01
C ILE A 247 6.53 -7.69 9.06
N SER A 248 7.76 -7.43 9.49
CA SER A 248 8.96 -7.71 8.69
C SER A 248 9.23 -9.20 8.52
N PHE A 249 8.85 -10.05 9.48
CA PHE A 249 8.93 -11.50 9.30
C PHE A 249 7.98 -11.95 8.19
N LYS A 250 6.77 -11.38 8.12
CA LYS A 250 5.85 -11.62 7.01
C LYS A 250 6.43 -11.16 5.67
N LEU A 251 7.11 -10.00 5.65
CA LEU A 251 7.85 -9.54 4.47
C LEU A 251 8.96 -10.52 4.04
N ALA A 252 9.76 -11.04 4.99
CA ALA A 252 10.79 -12.03 4.68
C ALA A 252 10.19 -13.32 4.11
N VAL A 253 9.06 -13.79 4.66
CA VAL A 253 8.31 -14.95 4.15
C VAL A 253 7.77 -14.67 2.75
N ALA A 254 7.18 -13.50 2.50
CA ALA A 254 6.66 -13.14 1.19
C ALA A 254 7.78 -13.04 0.12
N ILE A 255 8.98 -12.58 0.49
CA ILE A 255 10.16 -12.58 -0.38
C ILE A 255 10.57 -14.02 -0.74
N LEU A 256 10.66 -14.91 0.25
CA LEU A 256 10.94 -16.33 0.01
C LEU A 256 9.89 -16.96 -0.89
N GLN A 257 8.61 -16.70 -0.61
CA GLN A 257 7.49 -17.19 -1.41
C GLN A 257 7.63 -16.80 -2.86
N LYS A 258 7.99 -15.54 -3.12
CA LYS A 258 8.22 -15.05 -4.48
C LYS A 258 9.37 -15.79 -5.16
N PHE A 259 10.48 -16.05 -4.49
CA PHE A 259 11.60 -16.76 -5.12
C PHE A 259 11.21 -18.18 -5.52
N TYR A 260 10.54 -18.93 -4.64
CA TYR A 260 10.12 -20.29 -4.96
C TYR A 260 8.96 -20.35 -5.97
N ALA A 261 8.01 -19.40 -5.91
CA ALA A 261 6.93 -19.31 -6.91
C ALA A 261 7.43 -19.06 -8.33
N TYR A 262 8.59 -18.40 -8.49
CA TYR A 262 9.22 -18.12 -9.78
C TYR A 262 10.37 -19.10 -10.11
N ASN A 263 10.50 -20.21 -9.38
CA ASN A 263 11.59 -21.19 -9.53
C ASN A 263 13.02 -20.59 -9.42
N ALA A 264 13.16 -19.46 -8.71
CA ALA A 264 14.43 -18.81 -8.45
C ALA A 264 15.11 -19.41 -7.19
N THR A 265 15.29 -20.73 -7.19
CA THR A 265 15.78 -21.49 -6.03
C THR A 265 17.14 -20.99 -5.53
N SER A 266 18.05 -20.58 -6.42
CA SER A 266 19.35 -20.02 -6.03
C SER A 266 19.22 -18.73 -5.20
N LEU A 267 18.29 -17.84 -5.57
CA LEU A 267 18.00 -16.63 -4.79
C LEU A 267 17.36 -16.99 -3.44
N GLY A 268 16.45 -17.97 -3.43
CA GLY A 268 15.86 -18.54 -2.22
C GLY A 268 16.93 -19.03 -1.24
N LEU A 269 17.86 -19.87 -1.71
CA LEU A 269 18.95 -20.41 -0.90
C LEU A 269 19.90 -19.32 -0.39
N ASN A 270 20.27 -18.37 -1.24
CA ASN A 270 21.09 -17.23 -0.81
C ASN A 270 20.40 -16.41 0.27
N PHE A 271 19.10 -16.15 0.14
CA PHE A 271 18.34 -15.42 1.14
C PHE A 271 18.20 -16.20 2.44
N ILE A 272 17.98 -17.52 2.39
CA ILE A 272 18.00 -18.40 3.57
C ILE A 272 19.36 -18.32 4.30
N ASN A 273 20.46 -18.37 3.55
CA ASN A 273 21.80 -18.23 4.14
C ASN A 273 21.98 -16.86 4.82
N GLU A 274 21.48 -15.77 4.24
CA GLU A 274 21.49 -14.45 4.89
C GLU A 274 20.66 -14.43 6.18
N LEU A 275 19.48 -15.07 6.18
CA LEU A 275 18.63 -15.20 7.38
C LEU A 275 19.34 -15.97 8.49
N ILE A 276 19.99 -17.09 8.17
CA ILE A 276 20.76 -17.89 9.13
C ILE A 276 21.93 -17.07 9.68
N MET A 277 22.75 -16.50 8.80
CA MET A 277 23.93 -15.72 9.20
C MET A 277 23.57 -14.52 10.06
N ARG A 278 22.46 -13.84 9.76
CA ARG A 278 22.06 -12.62 10.47
C ARG A 278 21.30 -12.90 11.77
N PHE A 279 20.40 -13.87 11.79
CA PHE A 279 19.48 -14.09 12.90
C PHE A 279 19.86 -15.30 13.75
N ARG A 280 20.14 -16.47 13.15
CA ARG A 280 20.49 -17.67 13.92
C ARG A 280 21.78 -17.49 14.72
N HIS A 281 22.78 -16.88 14.09
CA HIS A 281 24.08 -16.60 14.70
C HIS A 281 24.18 -15.21 15.36
N CYS A 282 23.04 -14.53 15.55
CA CYS A 282 23.02 -13.21 16.17
C CYS A 282 23.57 -13.27 17.61
N SER A 283 24.47 -12.35 17.95
CA SER A 283 25.01 -12.23 19.30
C SER A 283 23.92 -11.91 20.33
N LYS A 284 22.89 -11.18 19.93
CA LYS A 284 21.73 -10.84 20.76
C LYS A 284 20.65 -11.92 20.66
N TRP A 285 20.15 -12.35 21.81
CA TRP A 285 19.08 -13.35 21.89
C TRP A 285 17.81 -12.95 21.12
N ILE A 286 17.48 -11.65 21.06
CA ILE A 286 16.35 -11.12 20.28
C ILE A 286 16.47 -11.48 18.79
N GLY A 287 17.69 -11.45 18.23
CA GLY A 287 17.91 -11.85 16.83
C GLY A 287 17.75 -13.36 16.64
N ARG A 288 18.19 -14.17 17.62
CA ARG A 288 18.02 -15.63 17.56
C ARG A 288 16.56 -16.05 17.75
N GLN A 289 15.79 -15.30 18.53
CA GLN A 289 14.33 -15.43 18.58
C GLN A 289 13.67 -15.07 17.24
N ALA A 290 14.13 -14.00 16.59
CA ALA A 290 13.64 -13.64 15.26
C ALA A 290 13.83 -14.79 14.27
N PHE A 291 14.96 -15.51 14.31
CA PHE A 291 15.17 -16.69 13.49
C PHE A 291 14.10 -17.77 13.71
N ALA A 292 13.77 -18.08 14.97
CA ALA A 292 12.72 -19.04 15.31
C ALA A 292 11.34 -18.58 14.77
N PHE A 293 10.99 -17.30 14.94
CA PHE A 293 9.74 -16.74 14.41
C PHE A 293 9.67 -16.76 12.89
N ILE A 294 10.77 -16.45 12.20
CA ILE A 294 10.83 -16.50 10.73
C ILE A 294 10.64 -17.94 10.26
N CYS A 295 11.33 -18.92 10.86
CA CYS A 295 11.15 -20.33 10.52
C CYS A 295 9.72 -20.81 10.79
N GLN A 296 9.12 -20.38 11.90
CA GLN A 296 7.72 -20.67 12.22
C GLN A 296 6.79 -20.11 11.14
N ALA A 297 6.94 -18.84 10.78
CA ALA A 297 6.11 -18.18 9.76
C ALA A 297 6.29 -18.79 8.36
N VAL A 298 7.51 -19.21 7.99
CA VAL A 298 7.79 -19.96 6.74
C VAL A 298 6.95 -21.24 6.66
N VAL A 299 6.84 -21.97 7.77
CA VAL A 299 6.06 -23.22 7.84
C VAL A 299 4.56 -22.92 7.87
N GLU A 300 4.11 -21.92 8.64
CA GLU A 300 2.70 -21.54 8.74
C GLU A 300 2.13 -21.16 7.37
N GLU A 301 2.82 -20.28 6.64
CA GLU A 301 2.41 -19.75 5.33
C GLU A 301 2.74 -20.66 4.15
N GLU A 302 3.43 -21.79 4.39
CA GLU A 302 3.81 -22.76 3.35
C GLU A 302 4.52 -22.12 2.16
N CYS A 303 5.41 -21.15 2.43
CA CYS A 303 5.98 -20.29 1.38
C CYS A 303 7.02 -20.98 0.49
N MET A 304 7.44 -22.21 0.81
CA MET A 304 8.44 -22.94 0.06
C MET A 304 8.20 -24.45 0.15
N PRO A 305 8.73 -25.25 -0.80
CA PRO A 305 8.66 -26.71 -0.73
C PRO A 305 9.26 -27.25 0.58
N VAL A 306 8.64 -28.29 1.13
CA VAL A 306 9.02 -28.84 2.44
C VAL A 306 10.43 -29.42 2.44
N ASP A 307 10.87 -30.02 1.33
CA ASP A 307 12.23 -30.52 1.11
C ASP A 307 13.26 -29.41 1.30
N GLN A 308 12.99 -28.23 0.72
CA GLN A 308 13.86 -27.06 0.85
C GLN A 308 13.92 -26.56 2.29
N PHE A 309 12.80 -26.60 3.02
CA PHE A 309 12.77 -26.20 4.43
C PHE A 309 13.57 -27.16 5.31
N VAL A 310 13.35 -28.47 5.15
CA VAL A 310 14.00 -29.49 6.01
C VAL A 310 15.49 -29.63 5.73
N GLU A 311 15.92 -29.35 4.50
CA GLU A 311 17.33 -29.37 4.13
C GLU A 311 18.07 -28.13 4.66
N HIS A 312 17.49 -26.93 4.50
CA HIS A 312 18.24 -25.69 4.69
C HIS A 312 17.92 -24.91 5.97
N LEU A 313 16.69 -24.96 6.49
CA LEU A 313 16.27 -24.20 7.67
C LEU A 313 16.15 -25.06 8.93
N LEU A 314 15.61 -26.28 8.80
CA LEU A 314 15.34 -27.14 9.94
C LEU A 314 16.59 -27.44 10.80
N PRO A 315 17.78 -27.78 10.25
CA PRO A 315 18.95 -28.06 11.08
C PRO A 315 19.35 -26.85 11.93
N SER A 316 19.32 -25.65 11.34
CA SER A 316 19.58 -24.39 12.03
C SER A 316 18.52 -24.10 13.10
N LEU A 317 17.25 -24.40 12.84
CA LEU A 317 16.16 -24.25 13.81
C LEU A 317 16.36 -25.19 15.01
N LEU A 318 16.56 -26.49 14.78
CA LEU A 318 16.72 -27.49 15.85
C LEU A 318 17.94 -27.21 16.73
N SER A 319 19.02 -26.66 16.14
CA SER A 319 20.21 -26.29 16.90
C SER A 319 19.94 -25.23 17.98
N LEU A 320 18.82 -24.50 17.94
CA LEU A 320 18.42 -23.56 18.99
C LEU A 320 18.10 -24.25 20.32
N ALA A 321 17.94 -25.58 20.35
CA ALA A 321 17.72 -26.32 21.60
C ALA A 321 18.88 -26.17 22.60
N SER A 322 20.09 -25.91 22.10
CA SER A 322 21.28 -25.67 22.92
C SER A 322 21.52 -24.17 23.20
N ASP A 323 20.58 -23.27 22.85
CA ASP A 323 20.77 -21.83 23.09
C ASP A 323 20.89 -21.54 24.59
N PRO A 324 21.82 -20.68 25.04
CA PRO A 324 21.95 -20.38 26.46
C PRO A 324 20.72 -19.65 27.04
N VAL A 325 19.91 -18.98 26.22
CA VAL A 325 18.79 -18.16 26.69
C VAL A 325 17.47 -18.93 26.63
N PRO A 326 16.77 -19.15 27.78
CA PRO A 326 15.52 -19.91 27.81
C PRO A 326 14.44 -19.35 26.88
N ASN A 327 14.30 -18.03 26.78
CA ASN A 327 13.32 -17.40 25.89
C ASN A 327 13.50 -17.78 24.41
N VAL A 328 14.71 -18.13 23.97
CA VAL A 328 14.96 -18.64 22.62
C VAL A 328 14.48 -20.08 22.51
N ARG A 329 14.80 -20.91 23.51
CA ARG A 329 14.37 -22.31 23.59
C ARG A 329 12.85 -22.46 23.73
N VAL A 330 12.17 -21.56 24.44
CA VAL A 330 10.70 -21.47 24.52
C VAL A 330 10.10 -21.27 23.13
N LEU A 331 10.66 -20.37 22.31
CA LEU A 331 10.16 -20.14 20.96
C LEU A 331 10.42 -21.32 20.04
N LEU A 332 11.58 -21.98 20.16
CA LEU A 332 11.81 -23.24 19.48
C LEU A 332 10.74 -24.27 19.86
N ALA A 333 10.50 -24.48 21.16
CA ALA A 333 9.48 -25.42 21.63
C ALA A 333 8.09 -25.11 21.02
N LYS A 334 7.69 -23.84 20.98
CA LYS A 334 6.45 -23.40 20.33
C LYS A 334 6.46 -23.70 18.84
N ALA A 335 7.49 -23.31 18.10
CA ALA A 335 7.59 -23.57 16.66
C ALA A 335 7.49 -25.07 16.35
N LEU A 336 8.17 -25.93 17.11
CA LEU A 336 8.11 -27.38 16.90
C LEU A 336 6.72 -27.94 17.22
N ARG A 337 6.17 -27.61 18.40
CA ARG A 337 4.95 -28.22 18.93
C ARG A 337 3.66 -27.69 18.32
N GLN A 338 3.61 -26.39 18.04
CA GLN A 338 2.40 -25.67 17.62
C GLN A 338 2.35 -25.48 16.11
N THR A 339 3.46 -25.67 15.40
CA THR A 339 3.53 -25.42 13.96
C THR A 339 4.05 -26.63 13.20
N LEU A 340 5.29 -27.07 13.42
CA LEU A 340 5.90 -28.12 12.59
C LEU A 340 5.16 -29.46 12.73
N LEU A 341 4.92 -29.93 13.97
CA LEU A 341 4.22 -31.19 14.23
C LEU A 341 2.72 -31.17 13.83
N GLU A 342 2.20 -29.99 13.47
CA GLU A 342 0.86 -29.89 12.89
C GLU A 342 0.82 -30.20 11.38
N LYS A 343 1.96 -30.07 10.69
CA LYS A 343 2.06 -30.30 9.24
C LYS A 343 2.09 -31.78 8.91
N ALA A 344 1.41 -32.15 7.81
CA ALA A 344 1.27 -33.54 7.37
C ALA A 344 2.62 -34.25 7.15
N TYR A 345 3.64 -33.53 6.68
CA TYR A 345 4.99 -34.05 6.49
C TYR A 345 5.60 -34.60 7.79
N PHE A 346 5.40 -33.92 8.92
CA PHE A 346 5.90 -34.34 10.23
C PHE A 346 4.91 -35.26 10.97
N ARG A 347 4.09 -36.01 10.24
CA ARG A 347 3.21 -37.07 10.79
C ARG A 347 3.40 -38.42 10.11
N SER A 348 4.24 -38.49 9.07
CA SER A 348 4.51 -39.73 8.36
C SER A 348 5.48 -40.61 9.16
N VAL A 349 5.11 -41.88 9.30
CA VAL A 349 5.94 -42.89 9.98
C VAL A 349 7.21 -43.15 9.15
N GLY A 350 8.37 -43.20 9.81
CA GLY A 350 9.67 -43.44 9.17
C GLY A 350 10.28 -42.20 8.53
N ASN A 351 9.78 -41.00 8.84
CA ASN A 351 10.38 -39.75 8.39
C ASN A 351 11.58 -39.37 9.30
N PRO A 352 12.83 -39.36 8.78
CA PRO A 352 14.00 -39.05 9.60
C PRO A 352 13.97 -37.61 10.17
N HIS A 353 13.29 -36.68 9.51
CA HIS A 353 13.14 -35.32 10.00
C HIS A 353 12.12 -35.22 11.13
N LEU A 354 11.12 -36.12 11.15
CA LEU A 354 10.21 -36.24 12.29
C LEU A 354 10.98 -36.74 13.51
N ASP A 355 11.79 -37.80 13.35
CA ASP A 355 12.60 -38.36 14.43
C ASP A 355 13.51 -37.29 15.05
N ALA A 356 14.17 -36.47 14.23
CA ALA A 356 15.01 -35.36 14.70
C ALA A 356 14.21 -34.26 15.44
N VAL A 357 13.00 -33.94 14.98
CA VAL A 357 12.11 -32.98 15.66
C VAL A 357 11.64 -33.54 17.00
N GLU A 358 11.25 -34.82 17.06
CA GLU A 358 10.81 -35.48 18.29
C GLU A 358 11.94 -35.60 19.31
N GLU A 359 13.14 -35.96 18.87
CA GLU A 359 14.34 -35.97 19.73
C GLU A 359 14.61 -34.58 20.31
N THR A 360 14.53 -33.53 19.48
CA THR A 360 14.70 -32.15 19.94
C THR A 360 13.62 -31.74 20.94
N VAL A 361 12.37 -32.16 20.73
CA VAL A 361 11.27 -31.91 21.68
C VAL A 361 11.53 -32.63 23.01
N LEU A 362 12.02 -33.86 23.00
CA LEU A 362 12.37 -34.59 24.24
C LEU A 362 13.46 -33.86 25.04
N ILE A 363 14.48 -33.32 24.36
CA ILE A 363 15.51 -32.48 24.99
C ILE A 363 14.86 -31.27 25.68
N LEU A 364 13.95 -30.57 24.99
CA LEU A 364 13.28 -29.39 25.53
C LEU A 364 12.29 -29.72 26.66
N GLN A 365 11.67 -30.90 26.66
CA GLN A 365 10.82 -31.37 27.75
C GLN A 365 11.61 -31.62 29.04
N ALA A 366 12.88 -32.04 28.91
CA ALA A 366 13.81 -32.22 30.02
C ALA A 366 14.60 -30.94 30.36
N ASP A 367 14.24 -29.78 29.80
CA ASP A 367 14.93 -28.51 30.05
C ASP A 367 14.83 -28.11 31.52
N ARG A 368 15.88 -27.46 32.02
CA ARG A 368 15.95 -26.95 33.40
C ARG A 368 14.97 -25.80 33.62
N ASP A 369 14.67 -25.05 32.57
CA ASP A 369 13.73 -23.95 32.61
C ASP A 369 12.28 -24.47 32.51
N GLN A 370 11.44 -24.01 33.43
CA GLN A 370 10.05 -24.48 33.55
C GLN A 370 9.19 -24.04 32.35
N ASP A 371 9.43 -22.86 31.78
CA ASP A 371 8.64 -22.40 30.64
C ASP A 371 9.01 -23.21 29.38
N VAL A 372 10.30 -23.51 29.20
CA VAL A 372 10.76 -24.34 28.07
C VAL A 372 10.12 -25.72 28.11
N SER A 373 10.23 -26.41 29.26
CA SER A 373 9.64 -27.74 29.44
C SER A 373 8.11 -27.73 29.33
N PHE A 374 7.44 -26.69 29.86
CA PHE A 374 6.00 -26.51 29.72
C PHE A 374 5.55 -26.39 28.26
N PHE A 375 6.16 -25.49 27.49
CA PHE A 375 5.78 -25.30 26.08
C PHE A 375 6.19 -26.48 25.19
N ALA A 376 7.22 -27.24 25.56
CA ALA A 376 7.61 -28.47 24.87
C ALA A 376 6.66 -29.65 25.17
N THR A 377 6.03 -29.66 26.34
CA THR A 377 5.10 -30.72 26.77
C THR A 377 3.67 -30.49 26.29
N ILE A 378 3.24 -29.23 26.23
CA ILE A 378 1.89 -28.88 25.76
C ILE A 378 1.61 -29.54 24.41
N LYS A 379 0.53 -30.32 24.36
CA LYS A 379 -0.06 -30.76 23.09
C LYS A 379 -0.82 -29.58 22.50
N PRO A 380 -0.65 -29.27 21.20
CA PRO A 380 -1.47 -28.26 20.56
C PRO A 380 -2.93 -28.59 20.84
N LYS A 381 -3.67 -27.64 21.41
CA LYS A 381 -5.11 -27.78 21.54
C LYS A 381 -5.65 -27.83 20.12
N LEU A 382 -6.20 -28.98 19.72
CA LEU A 382 -7.15 -29.05 18.61
C LEU A 382 -8.39 -28.20 18.99
N SER A 383 -8.32 -26.88 18.86
CA SER A 383 -9.49 -25.99 18.92
C SER A 383 -9.17 -24.55 18.52
N ASN A 384 -9.80 -24.15 17.42
CA ASN A 384 -10.44 -22.86 17.16
C ASN A 384 -9.57 -21.65 16.80
N MET A 385 -9.60 -21.33 15.50
CA MET A 385 -9.76 -19.95 15.01
C MET A 385 -10.85 -19.23 15.83
N HIS A 386 -10.49 -18.60 16.94
CA HIS A 386 -11.20 -17.47 17.59
C HIS A 386 -10.50 -17.11 18.90
N ILE A 387 -9.28 -16.58 18.83
CA ILE A 387 -8.77 -15.68 19.88
C ILE A 387 -8.30 -14.40 19.18
N THR A 388 -9.29 -13.62 18.75
CA THR A 388 -9.11 -12.20 18.37
C THR A 388 -10.37 -11.39 18.67
N LEU A 389 -11.15 -11.79 19.69
CA LEU A 389 -12.40 -11.12 20.05
C LEU A 389 -12.61 -10.88 21.56
N LEU A 390 -11.62 -11.13 22.41
CA LEU A 390 -11.73 -10.90 23.86
C LEU A 390 -10.82 -9.81 24.43
N GLU A 391 -10.08 -9.07 23.58
CA GLU A 391 -9.32 -7.87 24.01
C GLU A 391 -9.97 -6.54 23.59
N LYS A 392 -11.24 -6.57 23.14
CA LYS A 392 -12.05 -5.36 22.88
C LYS A 392 -13.23 -5.17 23.83
N GLN A 393 -13.20 -5.81 24.99
CA GLN A 393 -14.11 -5.50 26.10
C GLN A 393 -13.32 -5.46 27.41
N ASN A 394 -12.70 -4.32 27.67
CA ASN A 394 -12.66 -3.64 28.97
C ASN A 394 -12.21 -2.19 28.78
#